data_AF-A0A117LUU0-F1
#
_entry.id   AF-A0A117LUU0-F1
#
_cell.length_a   1.000
_cell.length_b   1.000
_cell.length_c   1.000
_cell.angle_alpha   90.00
_cell.angle_beta   90.00
_cell.angle_gamma   90.00
#
_symmetry.space_group_name_H-M   'P 1'
#
loop_
_entity.id
_entity.type
_entity.pdbx_description
1 polymer ?
#
loop_
_entity_poly.entity_id
_entity_poly.type
_entity_poly.pdbx_seq_one_letter_code
_entity_poly.pdbx_strand_id
1 'polypeptide(L)' 'EDTFYFLEVNTIPGMTDLSDLPMSARAMGMTFEDVVGGVVEVAEKRNRR' A
#
# COMPACT_ATOMS: atom_id res chain seq x y z
N GLU A 1 -27.56 12.10 -4.37
CA GLU A 1 -26.70 11.92 -3.19
C GLU A 1 -25.58 11.00 -3.62
N ASP A 2 -24.46 11.57 -4.10
CA ASP A 2 -23.26 10.83 -4.57
C ASP A 2 -22.01 11.68 -4.32
N THR A 3 -22.02 12.41 -3.21
CA THR A 3 -20.89 13.28 -2.87
C THR A 3 -19.81 12.43 -2.23
N PHE A 4 -18.67 12.30 -2.91
CA PHE A 4 -17.48 11.69 -2.33
C PHE A 4 -16.89 12.60 -1.25
N TYR A 5 -16.61 12.04 -0.08
CA TYR A 5 -15.93 12.74 1.01
C TYR A 5 -14.58 12.10 1.26
N PHE A 6 -13.53 12.91 1.19
CA PHE A 6 -12.18 12.50 1.52
C PHE A 6 -11.94 12.70 3.03
N LEU A 7 -11.79 11.61 3.79
CA LEU A 7 -11.66 11.68 5.24
C LEU A 7 -10.20 11.75 5.69
N GLU A 8 -9.34 10.87 5.17
CA GLU A 8 -7.94 10.77 5.61
C GLU A 8 -7.02 10.09 4.58
N VAL A 9 -5.71 10.31 4.71
CA VAL A 9 -4.65 9.51 4.09
C VAL A 9 -3.85 8.84 5.22
N ASN A 10 -3.74 7.51 5.19
CA ASN A 10 -2.82 6.79 6.07
C ASN A 10 -1.44 6.69 5.40
N THR A 11 -0.45 7.43 5.91
CA THR A 11 0.94 7.35 5.44
C THR A 11 1.69 6.12 5.94
N ILE A 12 1.18 5.50 6.99
CA ILE A 12 1.64 4.21 7.54
C ILE A 12 0.41 3.31 7.67
N PRO A 13 0.02 2.60 6.60
CA PRO A 13 -1.12 1.70 6.65
C PRO A 13 -0.80 0.43 7.47
N GLY A 14 -1.85 -0.27 7.89
CA GLY A 14 -1.69 -1.63 8.44
C GLY A 14 -1.05 -2.57 7.42
N MET A 15 -0.15 -3.44 7.89
CA MET A 15 0.63 -4.37 7.06
C MET A 15 0.53 -5.83 7.54
N THR A 16 -0.51 -6.19 8.30
CA THR A 16 -0.79 -7.60 8.63
C THR A 16 -1.56 -8.28 7.50
N ASP A 17 -1.63 -9.61 7.48
CA ASP A 17 -2.37 -10.36 6.45
C ASP A 17 -3.83 -9.94 6.25
N LEU A 18 -4.46 -9.43 7.31
CA LEU A 18 -5.85 -8.98 7.32
C LEU A 18 -6.01 -7.46 7.15
N SER A 19 -4.91 -6.74 6.92
CA SER A 19 -4.95 -5.28 6.68
C SER A 19 -5.37 -4.97 5.24
N ASP A 20 -6.02 -3.82 5.03
CA ASP A 20 -6.61 -3.44 3.74
C ASP A 20 -5.60 -3.37 2.59
N LEU A 21 -4.39 -2.86 2.85
CA LEU A 21 -3.36 -2.76 1.81
C LEU A 21 -2.88 -4.16 1.36
N PRO A 22 -2.43 -5.08 2.25
CA PRO A 22 -2.15 -6.46 1.88
C PRO A 22 -3.32 -7.22 1.23
N MET A 23 -4.55 -7.05 1.72
CA MET A 23 -5.73 -7.71 1.13
C MET A 23 -6.05 -7.21 -0.28
N SER A 24 -5.98 -5.89 -0.51
CA SER A 24 -6.21 -5.31 -1.85
C SER A 24 -5.13 -5.72 -2.85
N ALA A 25 -3.87 -5.78 -2.43
CA ALA A 25 -2.78 -6.29 -3.25
C ALA A 25 -2.98 -7.77 -3.62
N ARG A 26 -3.39 -8.61 -2.66
CA ARG A 26 -3.71 -10.02 -2.88
C ARG A 26 -4.86 -10.20 -3.88
N ALA A 27 -5.89 -9.35 -3.81
CA ALA A 27 -6.99 -9.37 -4.77
C ALA A 27 -6.54 -9.05 -6.21
N MET A 28 -5.42 -8.32 -6.35
CA MET A 28 -4.76 -8.04 -7.63
C MET A 28 -3.71 -9.10 -8.02
N GLY A 29 -3.59 -10.19 -7.26
CA GLY A 29 -2.65 -11.28 -7.54
C GLY A 29 -1.21 -11.02 -7.06
N MET A 30 -0.98 -10.00 -6.23
CA MET A 30 0.34 -9.71 -5.64
C MET A 30 0.52 -10.47 -4.33
N THR A 31 1.73 -10.96 -4.09
CA THR A 31 2.14 -11.52 -2.80
C THR A 31 2.46 -10.42 -1.78
N PHE A 32 2.57 -10.77 -0.50
CA PHE A 32 2.97 -9.80 0.53
C PHE A 32 4.40 -9.29 0.28
N GLU A 33 5.28 -10.18 -0.16
CA GLU A 33 6.66 -9.90 -0.54
C GLU A 33 6.73 -8.92 -1.71
N ASP A 34 5.83 -9.00 -2.69
CA ASP A 34 5.75 -8.05 -3.80
C ASP A 34 5.42 -6.63 -3.29
N VAL A 35 4.50 -6.51 -2.34
CA VAL A 35 4.13 -5.21 -1.74
C VAL A 35 5.31 -4.60 -1.00
N VAL A 36 5.95 -5.39 -0.12
CA VAL A 36 7.11 -4.93 0.66
C VAL A 36 8.27 -4.58 -0.27
N GLY A 37 8.54 -5.41 -1.28
CA GLY A 37 9.56 -5.17 -2.29
C GLY A 37 9.35 -3.86 -3.04
N GLY A 38 8.10 -3.58 -3.46
CA GLY A 38 7.75 -2.32 -4.10
C GLY A 38 8.00 -1.09 -3.23
N VAL A 39 7.67 -1.16 -1.94
CA VAL A 39 7.96 -0.05 -0.99
C VAL A 39 9.47 0.18 -0.87
N VAL A 40 10.26 -0.89 -0.74
CA VAL A 40 11.73 -0.80 -0.64
C VAL A 40 12.34 -0.22 -1.92
N GLU A 41 11.91 -0.67 -3.09
CA GLU A 41 12.40 -0.19 -4.39
C GLU A 41 12.14 1.32 -4.56
N VAL A 42 10.93 1.78 -4.22
CA VAL A 42 10.59 3.21 -4.28
C VAL A 42 11.43 4.02 -3.29
N ALA A 43 11.66 3.49 -2.08
CA ALA A 43 12.51 4.15 -1.10
C ALA A 43 13.97 4.26 -1.57
N GLU A 44 14.54 3.21 -2.16
CA GLU A 44 15.89 3.23 -2.71
C GLU A 44 16.02 4.28 -3.81
N LYS A 45 15.08 4.30 -4.77
CA LYS A 45 15.07 5.29 -5.87
C LYS A 45 14.99 6.72 -5.38
N ARG A 46 14.24 6.98 -4.29
CA ARG A 46 14.14 8.31 -3.67
C ARG A 46 15.44 8.71 -2.99
N ASN A 47 16.11 7.78 -2.30
CA ASN A 47 17.36 8.06 -1.58
C ASN A 47 18.58 8.24 -2.49
N ARG A 48 18.53 7.73 -3.73
CA ARG A 48 19.58 7.90 -4.75
C ARG A 48 19.54 9.26 -5.48
N ARG A 49 18.53 10.10 -5.20
CA ARG A 49 18.41 11.46 -5.73
C ARG A 49 19.02 12.46 -4.75
#